data_AF-A0A7W4BP94-F1
#
_entry.id   AF-A0A7W4BP94-F1
#
_cell.length_a   1.000
_cell.length_b   1.000
_cell.length_c   1.000
_cell.angle_alpha   90.00
_cell.angle_beta   90.00
_cell.angle_gamma   90.00
#
_symmetry.space_group_name_H-M   'P 1'
#
loop_
_entity.id
_entity.type
_entity.pdbx_description
1 polymer ?
#
loop_
_entity_poly.entity_id
_entity_poly.type
_entity_poly.pdbx_seq_one_letter_code
_entity_poly.pdbx_strand_id
1 'polypeptide(L)'
;MKYFSSIMALLISFHLIAQEIKVNSGKYSDYYHIKYEITSGKYSVNTEYGFIKGGQFKVFVPKEYFPITAPMCKKNIIIRMPYSNSEKRKRALYNALLLSKTTTVILELNPYVKVLQKEPLQVELENCNVFFRHKAGDYFDQL
;
A
#
# COMPACT_ATOMS: atom_id res chain seq x y z
N MET A 1 -52.97 23.12 -20.72
CA MET A 1 -52.22 22.35 -19.71
C MET A 1 -50.76 22.31 -20.11
N LYS A 2 -49.87 23.03 -19.41
CA LYS A 2 -48.42 23.03 -19.67
C LYS A 2 -47.77 22.16 -18.60
N TYR A 3 -47.26 20.99 -18.99
CA TYR A 3 -46.51 20.11 -18.12
C TYR A 3 -45.09 20.67 -17.95
N PHE A 4 -44.78 21.18 -16.75
CA PHE A 4 -43.41 21.45 -16.35
C PHE A 4 -42.72 20.11 -16.10
N SER A 5 -41.78 19.75 -16.98
CA SER A 5 -40.90 18.60 -16.79
C SER A 5 -39.76 19.01 -15.86
N SER A 6 -39.85 18.63 -14.59
CA SER A 6 -38.79 18.84 -13.61
C SER A 6 -37.66 17.84 -13.87
N ILE A 7 -36.53 18.33 -14.39
CA ILE A 7 -35.28 17.58 -14.47
C ILE A 7 -34.68 17.52 -13.07
N MET A 8 -34.86 16.38 -12.40
CA MET A 8 -34.23 16.11 -11.10
C MET A 8 -32.78 15.68 -11.35
N ALA A 9 -31.84 16.63 -11.28
CA ALA A 9 -30.41 16.34 -11.40
C ALA A 9 -29.94 15.58 -10.15
N LEU A 10 -29.66 14.29 -10.32
CA LEU A 10 -29.09 13.43 -9.28
C LEU A 10 -27.61 13.79 -9.09
N LEU A 11 -27.30 14.60 -8.08
CA LEU A 11 -25.91 14.86 -7.68
C LEU A 11 -25.36 13.61 -6.98
N ILE A 12 -24.62 12.78 -7.73
CA ILE A 12 -23.86 11.67 -7.17
C ILE A 12 -22.62 12.26 -6.49
N SER A 13 -22.67 12.41 -5.18
CA SER A 13 -21.52 12.81 -4.35
C SER A 13 -20.50 11.67 -4.31
N PHE A 14 -19.50 11.70 -5.19
CA PHE A 14 -18.34 10.82 -5.11
C PHE A 14 -17.56 11.12 -3.83
N HIS A 15 -17.83 10.37 -2.76
CA HIS A 15 -16.96 10.35 -1.59
C HIS A 15 -15.69 9.60 -2.00
N LEU A 16 -14.65 10.34 -2.36
CA LEU A 16 -13.30 9.78 -2.45
C LEU A 16 -12.92 9.37 -1.03
N ILE A 17 -12.98 8.06 -0.75
CA ILE A 17 -12.49 7.51 0.51
C ILE A 17 -10.98 7.72 0.50
N ALA A 18 -10.50 8.72 1.23
CA ALA A 18 -9.08 8.95 1.42
C ALA A 18 -8.49 7.72 2.12
N GLN A 19 -7.31 7.27 1.65
CA GLN A 19 -6.60 6.16 2.26
C GLN A 19 -6.28 6.49 3.73
N GLU A 20 -6.80 5.70 4.66
CA GLU A 20 -6.46 5.84 6.07
C GLU A 20 -4.98 5.47 6.29
N ILE A 21 -4.27 6.35 7.00
CA ILE A 21 -2.88 6.16 7.41
C ILE A 21 -2.85 6.04 8.93
N LYS A 22 -2.47 4.88 9.44
CA LYS A 22 -2.25 4.65 10.86
C LYS A 22 -0.85 5.10 11.25
N VAL A 23 -0.79 6.00 12.23
CA VAL A 23 0.48 6.44 12.82
C VAL A 23 0.75 5.65 14.10
N ASN A 24 1.94 5.08 14.21
CA ASN A 24 2.47 4.51 15.45
C ASN A 24 3.71 5.30 15.85
N SER A 25 3.71 5.90 17.03
CA SER A 25 4.88 6.60 17.55
C SER A 25 5.99 5.61 17.89
N GLY A 26 7.15 5.81 17.27
CA GLY A 26 8.37 5.08 17.57
C GLY A 26 9.28 5.86 18.51
N LYS A 27 10.39 5.22 18.91
CA LYS A 27 11.38 5.83 19.82
C LYS A 27 12.07 7.07 19.20
N TYR A 28 12.27 7.08 17.89
CA TYR A 28 13.04 8.12 17.19
C TYR A 28 12.23 8.86 16.11
N SER A 29 11.17 8.23 15.60
CA SER A 29 10.31 8.78 14.55
C SER A 29 8.94 8.10 14.60
N ASP A 30 7.94 8.75 14.01
CA ASP A 30 6.65 8.14 13.75
C ASP A 30 6.74 7.14 12.58
N TYR A 31 5.96 6.08 12.67
CA TYR A 31 5.80 5.06 11.63
C TYR A 31 4.41 5.16 11.02
N TYR A 32 4.35 5.17 9.69
CA TYR A 32 3.14 5.38 8.91
C TYR A 32 2.78 4.08 8.21
N HIS A 33 1.60 3.55 8.54
CA HIS A 33 1.11 2.29 7.99
C HIS A 33 -0.19 2.49 7.23
N ILE A 34 -0.37 1.73 6.16
CA ILE A 34 -1.62 1.70 5.41
C ILE A 34 -2.10 0.27 5.27
N LYS A 35 -3.43 0.10 5.29
CA LYS A 35 -4.09 -1.12 4.81
C LYS A 35 -4.35 -0.92 3.32
N TYR A 36 -3.78 -1.80 2.49
CA TYR A 36 -3.83 -1.67 1.04
C TYR A 36 -4.34 -2.96 0.41
N GLU A 37 -5.26 -2.84 -0.54
CA GLU A 37 -5.76 -3.97 -1.31
C GLU A 37 -4.97 -4.11 -2.61
N ILE A 38 -4.09 -5.11 -2.65
CA ILE A 38 -3.35 -5.45 -3.86
C ILE A 38 -4.25 -6.35 -4.72
N THR A 39 -4.68 -5.83 -5.87
CA THR A 39 -5.55 -6.55 -6.81
C THR A 39 -4.77 -7.10 -8.00
N SER A 40 -4.98 -8.36 -8.35
CA SER A 40 -4.40 -9.01 -9.53
C SER A 40 -4.65 -8.19 -10.81
N GLY A 41 -3.65 -8.13 -11.68
CA GLY A 41 -3.63 -7.27 -12.87
C GLY A 41 -3.20 -5.82 -12.60
N LYS A 42 -3.17 -5.37 -11.33
CA LYS A 42 -2.66 -4.03 -10.94
C LYS A 42 -1.28 -4.08 -10.27
N TYR A 43 -0.61 -5.22 -10.34
CA TYR A 43 0.76 -5.39 -9.86
C TYR A 43 1.42 -6.59 -10.55
N SER A 44 2.73 -6.72 -10.34
CA SER A 44 3.48 -7.92 -10.69
C SER A 44 4.38 -8.33 -9.52
N VAL A 45 4.46 -9.64 -9.25
CA VAL A 45 5.49 -10.19 -8.37
C VAL A 45 6.80 -10.27 -9.16
N ASN A 46 7.93 -9.95 -8.55
CA ASN A 46 9.23 -10.15 -9.18
C ASN A 46 9.47 -11.65 -9.39
N THR A 47 9.35 -12.13 -10.62
CA THR A 47 9.55 -13.55 -10.96
C THR A 47 11.00 -13.92 -11.25
N GLU A 48 11.87 -12.95 -11.52
CA GLU A 48 13.31 -13.18 -11.74
C GLU A 48 13.97 -13.75 -10.48
N TYR A 49 13.66 -13.18 -9.32
CA TYR A 49 14.16 -13.67 -8.03
C TYR A 49 13.10 -14.45 -7.25
N GLY A 50 11.81 -14.12 -7.41
CA GLY A 50 10.72 -14.75 -6.67
C GLY A 50 10.86 -14.55 -5.15
N PHE A 51 10.67 -15.65 -4.42
CA PHE A 51 10.90 -15.73 -2.99
C PHE A 51 12.28 -16.30 -2.71
N ILE A 52 13.18 -15.48 -2.15
CA ILE A 52 14.57 -15.85 -1.89
C ILE A 52 14.84 -16.03 -0.38
N LYS A 53 16.08 -16.38 -0.04
CA LYS A 53 16.57 -16.62 1.32
C LYS A 53 16.18 -15.50 2.29
N GLY A 54 15.73 -15.88 3.48
CA GLY A 54 15.26 -14.99 4.54
C GLY A 54 13.88 -14.38 4.30
N GLY A 55 13.12 -14.95 3.37
CA GLY A 55 11.78 -14.55 3.04
C GLY A 55 11.64 -13.26 2.24
N GLN A 56 12.70 -12.84 1.57
CA GLN A 56 12.64 -11.64 0.75
C GLN A 56 11.90 -11.91 -0.56
N PHE A 57 11.08 -10.95 -0.96
CA PHE A 57 10.47 -10.87 -2.28
C PHE A 57 10.08 -9.42 -2.55
N LYS A 58 9.75 -9.14 -3.82
CA LYS A 58 9.33 -7.80 -4.26
C LYS A 58 8.06 -7.87 -5.07
N VAL A 59 7.22 -6.86 -4.90
CA VAL A 59 6.00 -6.63 -5.67
C VAL A 59 6.12 -5.25 -6.30
N PHE A 60 5.81 -5.15 -7.59
CA PHE A 60 5.80 -3.90 -8.35
C PHE A 60 4.36 -3.48 -8.62
N VAL A 61 3.99 -2.32 -8.09
CA VAL A 61 2.67 -1.71 -8.30
C VAL A 61 2.87 -0.43 -9.12
N PRO A 62 2.25 -0.28 -10.30
CA PRO A 62 2.26 0.98 -11.03
C PRO A 62 1.80 2.14 -10.13
N LYS A 63 2.50 3.28 -10.18
CA LYS A 63 2.28 4.39 -9.25
C LYS A 63 0.84 4.93 -9.27
N GLU A 64 0.19 4.85 -10.43
CA GLU A 64 -1.21 5.24 -10.65
C GLU A 64 -2.21 4.39 -9.88
N TYR A 65 -1.82 3.21 -9.40
CA TYR A 65 -2.64 2.33 -8.57
C TYR A 65 -2.25 2.37 -7.09
N PHE A 66 -1.24 3.14 -6.71
CA PHE A 66 -0.82 3.29 -5.34
C PHE A 66 -1.51 4.51 -4.68
N PRO A 67 -2.02 4.39 -3.45
CA PRO A 67 -2.90 5.41 -2.88
C PRO A 67 -2.18 6.64 -2.32
N ILE A 68 -0.85 6.61 -2.25
CA ILE A 68 -0.01 7.72 -1.76
C ILE A 68 0.79 8.29 -2.93
N THR A 69 0.83 9.62 -3.05
CA THR A 69 1.60 10.28 -4.09
C THR A 69 3.10 9.95 -3.96
N ALA A 70 3.77 9.80 -5.11
CA ALA A 70 5.19 9.49 -5.19
C ALA A 70 5.80 10.20 -6.41
N PRO A 71 5.99 11.53 -6.38
CA PRO A 71 6.35 12.30 -7.57
C PRO A 71 7.70 11.91 -8.16
N MET A 72 8.64 11.45 -7.32
CA MET A 72 9.95 10.98 -7.75
C MET A 72 9.91 9.61 -8.45
N CYS A 73 8.77 8.92 -8.41
CA CYS A 73 8.60 7.62 -9.04
C CYS A 73 8.13 7.75 -10.48
N LYS A 74 8.95 7.18 -11.37
CA LYS A 74 8.67 7.21 -12.81
C LYS A 74 7.64 6.17 -13.24
N LYS A 75 7.66 4.99 -12.62
CA LYS A 75 6.85 3.84 -13.06
C LYS A 75 6.15 3.12 -11.90
N ASN A 76 6.90 2.34 -11.13
CA ASN A 76 6.34 1.48 -10.09
C ASN A 76 6.75 1.94 -8.69
N ILE A 77 5.83 1.74 -7.73
CA ILE A 77 6.15 1.52 -6.33
C ILE A 77 6.62 0.07 -6.16
N ILE A 78 7.71 -0.11 -5.43
CA ILE A 78 8.36 -1.37 -5.13
C ILE A 78 8.04 -1.70 -3.66
N ILE A 79 7.13 -2.64 -3.45
CA ILE A 79 6.79 -3.14 -2.12
C ILE A 79 7.75 -4.30 -1.80
N ARG A 80 8.49 -4.19 -0.71
CA ARG A 80 9.56 -5.13 -0.35
C ARG A 80 9.24 -5.89 0.92
N MET A 81 9.48 -7.19 0.91
CA MET A 81 9.58 -7.97 2.14
C MET A 81 11.04 -8.02 2.58
N PRO A 82 11.41 -7.52 3.78
CA PRO A 82 12.79 -7.54 4.25
C PRO A 82 13.26 -8.95 4.64
N TYR A 83 14.57 -9.11 4.76
CA TYR A 83 15.22 -10.35 5.21
C TYR A 83 14.93 -10.61 6.69
N SER A 84 14.70 -11.86 7.08
CA SER A 84 14.84 -12.34 8.46
C SER A 84 14.95 -13.86 8.50
N ASN A 85 15.22 -14.42 9.68
CA ASN A 85 15.17 -15.88 9.87
C ASN A 85 13.74 -16.43 10.06
N SER A 86 12.71 -15.58 10.09
CA SER A 86 11.31 -15.99 10.20
C SER A 86 10.58 -15.79 8.88
N GLU A 87 10.22 -16.91 8.24
CA GLU A 87 9.66 -16.91 6.88
C GLU A 87 8.20 -17.38 6.81
N LYS A 88 7.60 -17.88 7.91
CA LYS A 88 6.31 -18.58 7.85
C LYS A 88 5.20 -17.70 7.30
N ARG A 89 5.01 -16.49 7.85
CA ARG A 89 3.96 -15.59 7.37
C ARG A 89 4.36 -14.89 6.08
N LYS A 90 5.65 -14.62 5.87
CA LYS A 90 6.16 -14.14 4.56
C LYS A 90 5.81 -15.09 3.43
N ARG A 91 5.99 -16.41 3.63
CA ARG A 91 5.68 -17.45 2.65
C ARG A 91 4.18 -17.49 2.37
N ALA A 92 3.36 -17.46 3.41
CA ALA A 92 1.91 -17.42 3.26
C ALA A 92 1.45 -16.19 2.46
N LEU A 93 2.00 -15.01 2.75
CA LEU A 93 1.74 -13.79 2.01
C LEU A 93 2.18 -13.89 0.54
N TYR A 94 3.39 -14.38 0.28
CA TYR A 94 3.89 -14.56 -1.08
C TYR A 94 2.99 -15.49 -1.91
N ASN A 95 2.58 -16.62 -1.33
CA ASN A 95 1.66 -17.55 -1.99
C ASN A 95 0.29 -16.90 -2.22
N ALA A 96 -0.23 -16.14 -1.26
CA ALA A 96 -1.49 -15.42 -1.43
C ALA A 96 -1.42 -14.41 -2.57
N LEU A 97 -0.31 -13.70 -2.74
CA LEU A 97 -0.09 -12.79 -3.87
C LEU A 97 -0.07 -13.55 -5.21
N LEU A 98 0.47 -14.76 -5.28
CA LEU A 98 0.47 -15.52 -6.53
C LEU A 98 -0.90 -16.09 -6.91
N LEU A 99 -1.74 -16.41 -5.92
CA LEU A 99 -2.96 -17.20 -6.12
C LEU A 99 -4.26 -16.41 -6.02
N SER A 100 -4.27 -15.33 -5.25
CA SER A 100 -5.49 -14.58 -4.93
C SER A 100 -5.79 -13.50 -5.95
N LYS A 101 -7.08 -13.30 -6.26
CA LYS A 101 -7.55 -12.15 -7.05
C LYS A 101 -7.27 -10.82 -6.34
N THR A 102 -7.43 -10.78 -5.03
CA THR A 102 -7.14 -9.62 -4.18
C THR A 102 -6.51 -10.09 -2.89
N THR A 103 -5.48 -9.39 -2.42
CA THR A 103 -4.87 -9.62 -1.12
C THR A 103 -4.79 -8.30 -0.36
N THR A 104 -5.42 -8.24 0.82
CA THR A 104 -5.27 -7.11 1.74
C THR A 104 -3.95 -7.24 2.48
N VAL A 105 -3.13 -6.19 2.43
CA VAL A 105 -1.82 -6.15 3.07
C VAL A 105 -1.66 -4.93 3.95
N ILE A 106 -0.79 -5.02 4.95
CA ILE A 106 -0.34 -3.86 5.70
C ILE A 106 1.04 -3.46 5.22
N LEU A 107 1.17 -2.21 4.81
CA LEU A 107 2.41 -1.63 4.35
C LEU A 107 2.93 -0.60 5.34
N GLU A 108 4.24 -0.51 5.44
CA GLU A 108 4.99 0.54 6.13
C GLU A 108 5.60 1.47 5.07
N LEU A 109 5.30 2.77 5.19
CA LEU A 109 5.76 3.80 4.23
C LEU A 109 7.17 4.31 4.54
N ASN A 110 7.63 4.12 5.78
CA ASN A 110 8.96 4.48 6.22
C ASN A 110 10.05 3.68 5.47
N PRO A 111 11.28 4.20 5.38
CA PRO A 111 11.73 5.51 5.84
C PRO A 111 11.44 6.64 4.85
N TYR A 112 10.87 6.34 3.67
CA TYR A 112 10.79 7.28 2.55
C TYR A 112 9.45 8.02 2.49
N VAL A 113 9.02 8.57 3.61
CA VAL A 113 7.75 9.27 3.75
C VAL A 113 7.98 10.69 4.26
N LYS A 114 7.40 11.66 3.56
CA LYS A 114 7.40 13.08 3.92
C LYS A 114 6.01 13.48 4.38
N VAL A 115 5.92 14.05 5.57
CA VAL A 115 4.68 14.66 6.06
C VAL A 115 4.55 16.06 5.44
N LEU A 116 3.50 16.27 4.65
CA LEU A 116 3.17 17.56 4.05
C LEU A 116 2.32 18.41 4.99
N GLN A 117 1.36 17.77 5.67
CA GLN A 117 0.46 18.40 6.64
C GLN A 117 0.14 17.40 7.75
N LYS A 118 0.05 17.85 9.00
CA LYS A 118 -0.25 16.98 10.15
C LYS A 118 -1.75 16.75 10.35
N GLU A 119 -2.57 17.78 10.16
CA GLU A 119 -4.01 17.71 10.36
C GLU A 119 -4.76 18.52 9.27
N PRO A 120 -5.57 17.86 8.41
CA PRO A 120 -5.62 16.40 8.22
C PRO A 120 -4.26 15.87 7.77
N LEU A 121 -3.92 14.64 8.17
CA LEU A 121 -2.64 14.03 7.83
C LEU A 121 -2.53 13.87 6.31
N GLN A 122 -1.51 14.50 5.73
CA GLN A 122 -1.15 14.36 4.33
C GLN A 122 0.33 13.99 4.25
N VAL A 123 0.62 12.92 3.52
CA VAL A 123 1.97 12.43 3.31
C VAL A 123 2.22 12.17 1.83
N GLU A 124 3.50 12.16 1.48
CA GLU A 124 4.00 11.82 0.16
C GLU A 124 5.19 10.87 0.30
N LEU A 125 5.40 10.00 -0.69
CA LEU A 125 6.60 9.17 -0.77
C LEU A 125 7.77 9.94 -1.41
N GLU A 126 8.90 9.97 -0.71
CA GLU A 126 10.16 10.55 -1.20
C GLU A 126 10.93 9.59 -2.12
N ASN A 127 10.57 8.30 -2.10
CA ASN A 127 11.17 7.25 -2.92
C ASN A 127 10.09 6.25 -3.37
N CYS A 128 10.46 5.31 -4.22
CA CYS A 128 9.56 4.30 -4.76
C CYS A 128 9.49 3.03 -3.92
N ASN A 129 10.16 2.98 -2.77
CA ASN A 129 10.20 1.79 -1.95
C ASN A 129 9.26 1.96 -0.76
N VAL A 130 8.40 0.97 -0.55
CA VAL A 130 7.66 0.77 0.69
C VAL A 130 7.84 -0.67 1.12
N PHE A 131 7.47 -1.00 2.35
CA PHE A 131 7.73 -2.32 2.90
C PHE A 131 6.44 -2.99 3.30
N PHE A 132 6.38 -4.32 3.15
CA PHE A 132 5.39 -5.06 3.90
C PHE A 132 5.71 -4.91 5.38
N ARG A 133 4.73 -4.52 6.19
CA ARG A 133 4.92 -4.34 7.61
C ARG A 133 5.39 -5.64 8.23
N HIS A 134 6.36 -5.56 9.13
CA HIS A 134 6.91 -6.72 9.80
C HIS A 134 7.09 -6.48 11.29
N LYS A 135 7.03 -7.55 12.08
CA LYS A 135 7.25 -7.55 13.52
C LYS A 135 7.94 -8.84 13.93
N ALA A 136 8.97 -8.76 14.78
CA ALA A 136 9.81 -9.89 15.14
C ALA A 136 10.36 -10.66 13.91
N GLY A 137 10.66 -9.90 12.85
CA GLY A 137 11.21 -10.43 11.60
C GLY A 137 10.20 -11.07 10.65
N ASP A 138 8.95 -11.35 11.03
CA ASP A 138 7.95 -11.93 10.12
C ASP A 138 6.93 -10.87 9.65
N TYR A 139 6.18 -11.17 8.59
CA TYR A 139 5.09 -10.31 8.12
C TYR A 139 4.09 -10.03 9.26
N PHE A 140 3.57 -8.81 9.34
CA PHE A 140 2.61 -8.37 10.34
C PHE A 140 1.43 -7.65 9.67
N ASP A 141 0.25 -8.26 9.77
CA ASP A 141 -0.99 -7.92 9.03
C ASP A 141 -1.97 -7.05 9.83
N GLN A 142 -1.53 -6.45 10.92
CA GLN A 142 -2.33 -5.53 11.73
C GLN A 142 -1.83 -4.09 11.56
N LEU A 143 -2.74 -3.11 11.70
CA LEU A 143 -2.46 -1.67 11.76
C LEU A 143 -2.04 -1.23 13.17
#